data_AF-A0A015XCR9-F1
#
_entry.id   AF-A0A015XCR9-F1
#
_cell.length_a   1.000
_cell.length_b   1.000
_cell.length_c   1.000
_cell.angle_alpha   90.00
_cell.angle_beta   90.00
_cell.angle_gamma   90.00
#
_symmetry.space_group_name_H-M   'P 1'
#
loop_
_entity.id
_entity.type
_entity.pdbx_description
1 polymer ?
#
loop_
_entity_poly.entity_id
_entity_poly.type
_entity_poly.pdbx_seq_one_letter_code
_entity_poly.pdbx_strand_id
1 'polypeptide(L)' 'MGANKPYQFVISLNIGRNPFPNPLLPNVDVTDSAGKMVRCQFKWAAGASALSVNKSSLSLVNAGTGQTVGVTSNDEWAVS' A
#
# COMPACT_ATOMS: atom_id res chain seq x y z
N MET A 1 -45.78 5.66 0.33
CA MET A 1 -44.53 5.37 -0.41
C MET A 1 -43.79 4.31 0.39
N GLY A 2 -43.56 3.14 -0.23
CA GLY A 2 -43.43 1.86 0.47
C GLY A 2 -41.99 1.45 0.82
N ALA A 3 -41.87 0.85 1.99
CA ALA A 3 -40.68 0.26 2.59
C ALA A 3 -40.11 -0.94 1.79
N ASN A 4 -38.81 -1.20 1.99
CA ASN A 4 -38.12 -2.47 1.71
C ASN A 4 -37.93 -2.90 0.24
N LYS A 5 -37.76 -1.97 -0.72
CA LYS A 5 -37.28 -2.36 -2.05
C LYS A 5 -35.74 -2.28 -2.12
N PRO A 6 -35.05 -3.26 -2.74
CA PRO A 6 -33.61 -3.18 -2.94
C PRO A 6 -33.29 -1.99 -3.85
N TYR A 7 -32.29 -1.20 -3.44
CA TYR A 7 -31.76 -0.09 -4.24
C TYR A 7 -30.51 -0.57 -4.96
N GLN A 8 -30.41 -0.27 -6.26
CA GLN A 8 -29.18 -0.43 -6.99
C GLN A 8 -28.37 0.87 -6.87
N PHE A 9 -27.14 0.76 -6.41
CA PHE A 9 -26.19 1.87 -6.41
C PHE A 9 -24.86 1.37 -6.97
N VAL A 10 -24.09 2.28 -7.56
CA VAL A 10 -22.77 2.00 -8.13
C VAL A 10 -21.75 2.82 -7.36
N ILE A 11 -20.74 2.16 -6.81
CA ILE A 11 -19.57 2.82 -6.23
C ILE A 11 -18.40 2.63 -7.20
N SER A 12 -17.74 3.73 -7.56
CA SER A 12 -16.44 3.69 -8.23
C SER A 12 -15.37 4.09 -7.22
N LEU A 13 -14.41 3.19 -6.98
CA LEU A 13 -13.26 3.45 -6.12
C LEU A 13 -12.02 3.62 -7.00
N ASN A 14 -11.32 4.74 -6.84
CA ASN A 14 -10.01 4.92 -7.44
C ASN A 14 -8.93 4.63 -6.39
N ILE A 15 -8.23 3.52 -6.56
CA ILE A 15 -7.23 3.04 -5.60
C ILE A 15 -5.85 3.18 -6.25
N GLY A 16 -4.94 3.83 -5.52
CA GLY A 16 -3.56 3.99 -5.96
C GLY A 16 -2.84 2.66 -6.21
N ARG A 17 -1.65 2.71 -6.79
CA ARG A 17 -0.79 1.52 -6.91
C ARG A 17 -0.39 1.02 -5.52
N ASN A 18 -0.25 -0.30 -5.39
CA ASN A 18 0.24 -0.92 -4.16
C ASN A 18 1.69 -0.47 -3.94
N PRO A 19 2.03 0.16 -2.80
CA PRO A 19 3.41 0.56 -2.53
C PRO A 19 4.27 -0.62 -2.04
N PHE A 20 3.65 -1.72 -1.61
CA PHE A 20 4.31 -2.87 -1.01
C PHE A 20 4.72 -3.91 -2.07
N PRO A 21 5.77 -4.69 -1.79
CA PRO A 21 6.34 -5.65 -2.74
C PRO A 21 5.47 -6.90 -2.86
N ASN A 22 4.55 -7.08 -1.90
CA ASN A 22 3.68 -8.23 -1.80
C ASN A 22 2.26 -7.85 -2.21
N PRO A 23 1.52 -8.76 -2.87
CA PRO A 23 0.11 -8.53 -3.18
C PRO A 23 -0.70 -8.39 -1.89
N LEU A 24 -1.71 -7.52 -1.94
CA LEU A 24 -2.65 -7.30 -0.84
C LEU A 24 -4.07 -7.71 -1.26
N LEU A 25 -4.87 -8.06 -0.25
CA LEU A 25 -6.27 -8.47 -0.43
C LEU A 25 -7.21 -7.56 0.39
N PRO A 26 -7.31 -6.27 0.04
CA PRO A 26 -8.24 -5.35 0.68
C PRO A 26 -9.70 -5.76 0.45
N ASN A 27 -10.54 -5.42 1.42
CA ASN A 27 -11.98 -5.65 1.39
C ASN A 27 -12.72 -4.32 1.33
N VAL A 28 -13.78 -4.27 0.53
CA VAL A 28 -14.83 -3.25 0.62
C VAL A 28 -16.03 -3.92 1.26
N ASP A 29 -16.32 -3.53 2.49
CA ASP A 29 -17.42 -4.06 3.28
C ASP A 29 -18.59 -3.06 3.22
N VAL A 30 -19.76 -3.54 2.81
CA VAL A 30 -21.01 -2.79 2.81
C VAL A 30 -21.91 -3.38 3.86
N THR A 31 -22.19 -2.61 4.91
CA THR A 31 -23.05 -3.02 6.02
C THR A 31 -24.34 -2.20 5.99
N ASP A 32 -25.49 -2.87 6.04
CA ASP A 32 -26.77 -2.19 6.12
C ASP A 32 -27.11 -1.73 7.55
N SER A 33 -28.21 -0.99 7.71
CA SER A 33 -28.67 -0.50 9.01
C SER A 33 -29.13 -1.62 9.96
N ALA A 34 -29.32 -2.84 9.47
CA ALA A 34 -29.64 -4.03 10.26
C ALA A 34 -28.37 -4.82 10.64
N GLY A 35 -27.18 -4.36 10.25
CA GLY A 35 -25.90 -5.00 10.55
C GLY A 35 -25.52 -6.12 9.58
N LYS A 36 -26.27 -6.35 8.49
CA LYS A 36 -25.91 -7.35 7.49
C LYS A 36 -24.80 -6.81 6.60
N MET A 37 -23.71 -7.57 6.46
CA MET A 37 -22.53 -7.19 5.68
C MET A 37 -22.43 -7.99 4.36
N VAL A 38 -22.06 -7.30 3.29
CA VAL A 38 -21.57 -7.88 2.04
C VAL A 38 -20.12 -7.44 1.85
N ARG A 39 -19.23 -8.38 1.51
CA ARG A 39 -17.81 -8.14 1.30
C ARG A 39 -17.41 -8.34 -0.15
N CYS A 40 -16.79 -7.32 -0.72
CA CYS A 40 -16.13 -7.39 -2.02
C CYS A 40 -14.61 -7.37 -1.80
N GLN A 41 -13.96 -8.51 -2.00
CA GLN A 41 -12.51 -8.59 -1.98
C GLN A 41 -11.97 -8.41 -3.40
N PHE A 42 -10.92 -7.61 -3.55
CA PHE A 42 -10.22 -7.47 -4.82
C PHE A 42 -8.73 -7.73 -4.64
N LYS A 43 -8.11 -8.23 -5.71
CA LYS A 43 -6.68 -8.50 -5.75
C LYS A 43 -5.93 -7.20 -6.05
N TRP A 44 -5.19 -6.69 -5.07
CA TRP A 44 -4.28 -5.57 -5.28
C TRP A 44 -2.89 -6.13 -5.56
N ALA A 45 -2.50 -6.11 -6.84
CA ALA A 45 -1.21 -6.66 -7.28
C ALA A 45 -0.05 -6.00 -6.53
N ALA A 46 1.08 -6.71 -6.42
CA ALA A 46 2.31 -6.17 -5.87
C ALA A 46 2.71 -4.86 -6.58
N GLY A 47 3.30 -3.95 -5.81
CA GLY A 47 4.01 -2.80 -6.34
C GLY A 47 5.26 -3.22 -7.11
N ALA A 48 5.81 -2.30 -7.90
CA ALA A 48 7.13 -2.52 -8.48
C ALA A 48 8.19 -2.42 -7.37
N SER A 49 9.19 -3.31 -7.43
CA SER A 49 10.39 -3.21 -6.59
C SER A 49 11.04 -1.84 -6.74
N ALA A 50 11.38 -1.23 -5.60
CA ALA A 50 11.97 0.09 -5.53
C ALA A 50 13.05 0.12 -4.45
N LEU A 51 14.25 0.57 -4.84
CA LEU A 51 15.38 0.82 -3.95
C LEU A 51 15.89 2.23 -4.21
N SER A 52 16.06 3.02 -3.15
CA SER A 52 16.63 4.35 -3.24
C SER A 52 17.56 4.65 -2.06
N VAL A 53 18.52 5.54 -2.32
CA VAL A 53 19.42 6.09 -1.31
C VAL A 53 19.19 7.59 -1.21
N ASN A 54 19.26 8.13 0.00
CA ASN A 54 19.02 9.55 0.21
C ASN A 54 20.21 10.44 -0.22
N LYS A 55 21.34 9.84 -0.57
CA LYS A 55 22.56 10.52 -1.01
C LYS A 55 23.11 9.84 -2.25
N SER A 56 23.40 10.62 -3.29
CA SER A 56 24.07 10.16 -4.51
C SER A 56 25.60 10.20 -4.40
N SER A 57 26.15 10.88 -3.40
CA SER A 57 27.60 11.01 -3.16
C SER A 57 27.92 11.14 -1.67
N LEU A 58 29.10 10.65 -1.28
CA LEU A 58 29.67 10.83 0.05
C LEU A 58 31.00 11.59 -0.07
N SER A 59 31.24 12.50 0.87
CA SER A 59 32.49 13.25 0.98
C SER A 59 33.11 13.02 2.35
N LEU A 60 34.29 12.42 2.37
CA LEU A 60 35.01 12.10 3.60
C LEU A 60 36.30 12.90 3.59
N VAL A 61 36.29 14.03 4.29
CA VAL A 61 37.35 15.05 4.21
C VAL A 61 38.43 14.88 5.29
N ASN A 62 38.16 14.07 6.32
CA ASN A 62 39.09 13.81 7.41
C ASN A 62 39.05 12.32 7.80
N ALA A 63 40.19 11.81 8.28
CA ALA A 63 40.26 10.47 8.85
C ALA A 63 39.34 10.38 10.08
N GLY A 64 38.52 9.33 10.15
CA GLY A 64 37.56 9.10 11.24
C GLY A 64 36.18 9.73 11.05
N THR A 65 35.93 10.48 9.97
CA THR A 65 34.59 11.00 9.67
C THR A 65 33.69 9.88 9.15
N GLY A 66 32.58 9.61 9.84
CA GLY A 66 31.49 8.76 9.34
C GLY A 66 30.38 9.60 8.71
N GLN A 67 29.69 9.05 7.71
CA GLN A 67 28.46 9.63 7.19
C GLN A 67 27.36 8.58 7.17
N THR A 68 26.18 8.95 7.65
CA THR A 68 24.98 8.11 7.54
C THR A 68 24.37 8.20 6.16
N VAL A 69 24.00 7.06 5.59
CA VAL A 69 23.17 6.93 4.38
C VAL A 69 21.86 6.29 4.78
N GLY A 70 20.76 6.96 4.46
CA GLY A 70 19.43 6.38 4.54
C GLY A 70 19.16 5.61 3.26
N VAL A 71 18.71 4.37 3.40
CA VAL A 71 18.27 3.53 2.30
C VAL A 71 16.78 3.27 2.48
N THR A 72 16.01 3.38 1.40
CA THR A 72 14.57 3.09 1.39
C THR A 72 14.30 1.98 0.39
N SER A 73 13.53 0.99 0.83
CA SER A 73 13.03 -0.07 -0.02
C SER A 73 11.66 -0.52 0.41
N ASN A 74 10.91 -0.98 -0.58
CA ASN A 74 9.68 -1.71 -0.33
C ASN A 74 9.92 -3.22 -0.21
N ASP A 75 10.97 -3.79 -0.81
CA ASP A 75 11.31 -5.21 -0.72
C ASP A 75 11.96 -5.61 0.61
N GLU A 76 11.80 -6.88 0.99
CA GLU A 76 12.50 -7.52 2.13
C GLU A 76 13.98 -7.76 1.80
N TRP A 77 14.86 -7.53 2.77
CA TRP A 77 16.31 -7.67 2.59
C TRP A 77 16.91 -8.65 3.57
N ALA A 78 17.87 -9.43 3.06
CA ALA A 78 18.76 -10.25 3.87
C ALA A 78 20.20 -9.70 3.77
N VAL A 79 20.91 -9.70 4.89
CA VAL A 79 22.35 -9.43 4.94
C VAL A 79 23.06 -10.78 5.07
N SER A 80 23.97 -11.10 4.15
CA SER A 80 24.74 -12.34 4.11
C SER A 80 26.23 -12.08 4.17
#